data_AF-A0A3N9NTJ7-F1
#
_entry.id   AF-A0A3N9NTJ7-F1
#
_cell.length_a   1.000
_cell.length_b   1.000
_cell.length_c   1.000
_cell.angle_alpha   90.00
_cell.angle_beta   90.00
_cell.angle_gamma   90.00
#
_symmetry.space_group_name_H-M   'P 1'
#
loop_
_entity.id
_entity.type
_entity.pdbx_description
1 polymer ?
#
loop_
_entity_poly.entity_id
_entity_poly.type
_entity_poly.pdbx_seq_one_letter_code
_entity_poly.pdbx_strand_id
1 'polypeptide(L)'
;DRVIQVYENIVYMDFDRQYMEEYGYGMYEYLEPELLPNFYIAYSDDLSEGTEVFHNNIRQRYDNGDRQVHEAMQEFADITNQFRDALLAGDISAMNMLINRNFNLRASIYKLSKRNWDLINCARNLGASSKFCGSGGAIVGIYEDENMYQRLEIEMKNIQARVIKPIIFEEHPDEEGGQL
;
A
#
# COMPACT_ATOMS: atom_id res chain seq x y z
N ASP A 1 9.20 4.81 -5.36
CA ASP A 1 8.45 5.79 -6.18
C ASP A 1 9.02 5.92 -7.58
N ARG A 2 10.28 6.35 -7.77
CA ARG A 2 10.85 6.50 -9.13
C ARG A 2 10.85 5.20 -9.95
N VAL A 3 11.08 4.04 -9.33
CA VAL A 3 11.05 2.74 -10.00
C VAL A 3 9.66 2.43 -10.54
N ILE A 4 8.63 2.45 -9.68
CA ILE A 4 7.26 2.11 -10.10
C ILE A 4 6.67 3.11 -11.12
N GLN A 5 7.10 4.38 -11.09
CA GLN A 5 6.73 5.37 -12.10
C GLN A 5 7.29 5.06 -13.50
N VAL A 6 8.36 4.27 -13.59
CA VAL A 6 9.00 3.89 -14.86
C VAL A 6 8.56 2.50 -15.31
N TYR A 7 8.44 1.56 -14.37
CA TYR A 7 8.05 0.19 -14.67
C TYR A 7 6.54 0.07 -14.93
N GLU A 8 5.76 0.98 -14.35
CA GLU A 8 4.30 0.93 -14.31
C GLU A 8 3.78 -0.41 -13.72
N ASN A 9 2.47 -0.63 -13.81
CA ASN A 9 1.83 -1.87 -13.36
C ASN A 9 2.13 -2.23 -11.87
N ILE A 10 2.27 -3.52 -11.54
CA ILE A 10 2.53 -4.04 -10.20
C ILE A 10 3.95 -4.61 -10.16
N VAL A 11 4.76 -4.11 -9.23
CA VAL A 11 6.16 -4.52 -9.11
C VAL A 11 6.49 -4.86 -7.67
N TYR A 12 7.01 -6.06 -7.45
CA TYR A 12 7.72 -6.40 -6.23
C TYR A 12 9.14 -5.86 -6.31
N MET A 13 9.56 -5.10 -5.29
CA MET A 13 10.86 -4.43 -5.26
C MET A 13 11.64 -4.85 -4.02
N ASP A 14 12.84 -5.37 -4.22
CA ASP A 14 13.80 -5.65 -3.16
C ASP A 14 15.01 -4.71 -3.27
N PHE A 15 15.31 -4.04 -2.16
CA PHE A 15 16.43 -3.10 -2.01
C PHE A 15 17.50 -3.67 -1.09
N ASP A 16 17.74 -4.99 -1.15
CA ASP A 16 18.85 -5.63 -0.44
C ASP A 16 20.17 -4.90 -0.69
N ARG A 17 20.87 -4.64 0.41
CA ARG A 17 22.07 -3.79 0.40
C ARG A 17 23.21 -4.43 -0.39
N GLN A 18 23.45 -5.72 -0.19
CA GLN A 18 24.57 -6.40 -0.83
C GLN A 18 24.37 -6.44 -2.34
N TYR A 19 23.15 -6.76 -2.79
CA TYR A 19 22.80 -6.74 -4.19
C TYR A 19 22.93 -5.33 -4.80
N MET A 20 22.43 -4.31 -4.13
CA MET A 20 22.55 -2.93 -4.60
C MET A 20 23.99 -2.44 -4.68
N GLU A 21 24.86 -2.84 -3.75
CA GLU A 21 26.29 -2.50 -3.77
C GLU A 21 27.03 -3.20 -4.93
N GLU A 22 26.60 -4.41 -5.33
CA GLU A 22 27.20 -5.18 -6.42
C GLU A 22 26.71 -4.74 -7.81
N TYR A 23 25.41 -4.50 -7.98
CA TYR A 23 24.78 -4.25 -9.28
C TYR A 23 24.40 -2.79 -9.54
N GLY A 24 24.32 -1.95 -8.50
CA GLY A 24 23.96 -0.53 -8.60
C GLY A 24 22.45 -0.24 -8.68
N TYR A 25 21.60 -1.26 -8.58
CA TYR A 25 20.13 -1.15 -8.57
C TYR A 25 19.50 -2.28 -7.72
N GLY A 26 18.21 -2.17 -7.38
CA GLY A 26 17.48 -3.20 -6.61
C GLY A 26 16.94 -4.33 -7.49
N MET A 27 16.46 -5.42 -6.90
CA MET A 27 15.78 -6.46 -7.65
C MET A 27 14.32 -6.04 -7.87
N TYR A 28 13.85 -6.14 -9.12
CA TYR A 28 12.49 -5.73 -9.50
C TYR A 28 11.83 -6.87 -10.26
N GLU A 29 10.63 -7.25 -9.83
CA GLU A 29 9.86 -8.34 -10.42
C GLU A 29 8.45 -7.85 -10.74
N TYR A 30 8.04 -7.99 -12.00
CA TYR A 30 6.67 -7.74 -12.42
C TYR A 30 5.73 -8.80 -11.83
N LEU A 31 4.56 -8.34 -11.39
CA LEU A 31 3.47 -9.19 -10.95
C LEU A 31 2.27 -8.96 -11.87
N GLU A 32 1.56 -10.03 -12.20
CA GLU A 32 0.44 -9.97 -13.15
C GLU A 32 -0.79 -9.26 -12.52
N PRO A 33 -1.40 -8.27 -13.21
CA PRO A 33 -2.61 -7.58 -12.75
C PRO A 33 -3.77 -8.51 -12.38
N GLU A 34 -3.92 -9.62 -13.09
CA GLU A 34 -5.01 -10.57 -12.96
C GLU A 34 -5.01 -11.26 -11.59
N LEU A 35 -3.89 -11.23 -10.88
CA LEU A 35 -3.76 -11.75 -9.53
C LEU A 35 -4.43 -10.85 -8.48
N LEU A 36 -4.70 -9.59 -8.81
CA LEU A 36 -5.25 -8.67 -7.83
C LEU A 36 -6.70 -9.00 -7.47
N PRO A 37 -7.02 -9.05 -6.18
CA PRO A 37 -8.40 -9.10 -5.74
C PRO A 37 -9.08 -7.74 -5.93
N ASN A 38 -10.39 -7.70 -5.65
CA ASN A 38 -11.15 -6.47 -5.53
C ASN A 38 -10.48 -5.50 -4.54
N PHE A 39 -9.89 -4.42 -5.06
CA PHE A 39 -9.21 -3.41 -4.25
C PHE A 39 -9.75 -2.00 -4.51
N TYR A 40 -9.69 -1.18 -3.48
CA TYR A 40 -10.17 0.20 -3.52
C TYR A 40 -9.05 1.14 -3.06
N ILE A 41 -9.13 2.39 -3.50
CA ILE A 41 -8.37 3.50 -2.90
C ILE A 41 -9.39 4.48 -2.32
N ALA A 42 -9.13 4.96 -1.10
CA ALA A 42 -9.89 6.06 -0.54
C ALA A 42 -8.97 7.17 -0.05
N TYR A 43 -9.38 8.42 -0.20
CA TYR A 43 -8.58 9.58 0.20
C TYR A 43 -9.45 10.68 0.78
N SER A 44 -8.88 11.47 1.68
CA SER A 44 -9.54 12.63 2.27
C SER A 44 -9.70 13.74 1.22
N ASP A 45 -10.90 14.31 1.10
CA ASP A 45 -11.13 15.49 0.22
C ASP A 45 -10.56 16.79 0.81
N ASP A 46 -10.09 16.76 2.06
CA ASP A 46 -9.52 17.91 2.74
C ASP A 46 -8.02 18.06 2.43
N LEU A 47 -7.68 19.13 1.72
CA LEU A 47 -6.33 19.49 1.27
C LEU A 47 -5.39 19.96 2.40
N SER A 48 -5.83 19.95 3.66
CA SER A 48 -5.11 20.55 4.79
C SER A 48 -4.15 19.60 5.53
N GLU A 49 -4.06 18.32 5.19
CA GLU A 49 -3.18 17.33 5.85
C GLU A 49 -1.68 17.41 5.46
N GLY A 50 -1.18 18.62 5.25
CA GLY A 50 0.25 18.84 5.00
C GLY A 50 1.14 18.72 6.25
N THR A 51 0.58 18.63 7.46
CA THR A 51 1.33 18.82 8.72
C THR A 51 1.85 17.54 9.39
N GLU A 52 1.28 16.37 9.08
CA GLU A 52 1.68 15.09 9.72
C GLU A 52 3.06 14.58 9.31
N VAL A 53 3.49 14.90 8.09
CA VAL A 53 4.83 14.58 7.59
C VAL A 53 5.91 15.34 8.39
N PHE A 54 5.60 16.54 8.88
CA PHE A 54 6.55 17.39 9.61
C PHE A 54 6.78 16.96 11.06
N HIS A 55 5.96 16.07 11.63
CA HIS A 55 6.05 15.68 13.05
C HIS A 55 6.62 14.27 13.30
N ASN A 56 6.90 13.49 12.26
CA ASN A 56 7.40 12.12 12.40
C ASN A 56 8.90 12.05 12.05
N ASN A 57 9.76 11.87 13.05
CA ASN A 57 11.22 11.84 12.91
C ASN A 57 11.79 10.42 12.70
N ILE A 58 11.08 9.56 11.97
CA ILE A 58 11.44 8.13 11.81
C ILE A 58 12.88 7.94 11.31
N ARG A 59 13.31 8.74 10.33
CA ARG A 59 14.68 8.67 9.82
C ARG A 59 15.72 8.92 10.92
N GLN A 60 15.52 9.98 11.71
CA GLN A 60 16.39 10.30 12.83
C GLN A 60 16.39 9.19 13.90
N ARG A 61 15.22 8.63 14.23
CA ARG A 61 15.11 7.51 15.18
C ARG A 61 15.87 6.28 14.68
N TYR A 62 15.73 5.96 13.39
CA TYR A 62 16.47 4.87 12.76
C TYR A 62 17.99 5.09 12.82
N ASP A 63 18.47 6.27 12.42
CA ASP A 63 19.90 6.61 12.42
C ASP A 63 20.48 6.60 13.85
N ASN A 64 19.67 6.91 14.86
CA ASN A 64 20.03 6.84 16.27
C ASN A 64 19.99 5.42 16.88
N GLY A 65 19.62 4.39 16.10
CA GLY A 65 19.55 3.02 16.59
C GLY A 65 18.33 2.69 17.45
N ASP A 66 17.21 3.38 17.24
CA ASP A 66 15.95 3.06 17.93
C ASP A 66 15.51 1.63 17.59
N ARG A 67 15.59 0.73 18.58
CA ARG A 67 15.27 -0.69 18.44
C ARG A 67 13.86 -0.92 17.90
N GLN A 68 12.86 -0.15 18.36
CA GLN A 68 11.48 -0.33 17.91
C GLN A 68 11.35 -0.03 16.41
N VAL A 69 12.06 1.00 15.94
CA VAL A 69 12.05 1.37 14.52
C VAL A 69 12.80 0.34 13.69
N HIS A 70 13.95 -0.16 14.15
CA HIS A 70 14.71 -1.20 13.45
C HIS A 70 13.92 -2.50 13.31
N GLU A 71 13.28 -2.97 14.39
CA GLU A 71 12.42 -4.16 14.37
C GLU A 71 11.23 -3.97 13.44
N ALA A 72 10.59 -2.79 13.46
CA ALA A 72 9.50 -2.49 12.53
C ALA A 72 9.95 -2.49 11.07
N MET A 73 11.16 -2.00 10.74
CA MET A 73 11.68 -2.05 9.36
C MET A 73 11.89 -3.49 8.87
N GLN A 74 12.38 -4.38 9.74
CA GLN A 74 12.49 -5.81 9.42
C GLN A 74 11.10 -6.44 9.20
N GLU A 75 10.16 -6.16 10.09
CA GLU A 75 8.80 -6.71 9.97
C GLU A 75 8.05 -6.16 8.74
N PHE A 76 8.31 -4.92 8.31
CA PHE A 76 7.76 -4.40 7.05
C PHE A 76 8.26 -5.20 5.84
N ALA A 77 9.54 -5.59 5.82
CA ALA A 77 10.08 -6.44 4.75
C ALA A 77 9.41 -7.82 4.78
N ASP A 78 9.28 -8.43 5.96
CA ASP A 78 8.62 -9.73 6.12
C ASP A 78 7.15 -9.72 5.69
N ILE A 79 6.40 -8.67 6.04
CA ILE A 79 5.01 -8.49 5.60
C ILE A 79 4.94 -8.38 4.07
N THR A 80 5.90 -7.70 3.44
CA THR A 80 5.92 -7.52 1.98
C THR A 80 6.17 -8.86 1.27
N ASN A 81 7.10 -9.67 1.78
CA ASN A 81 7.37 -11.01 1.25
C ASN A 81 6.16 -11.93 1.41
N GLN A 82 5.58 -11.98 2.61
CA GLN A 82 4.36 -12.77 2.86
C GLN A 82 3.17 -12.30 2.02
N PHE A 83 3.05 -11.01 1.75
CA PHE A 83 1.97 -10.50 0.90
C PHE A 83 2.15 -10.93 -0.54
N ARG A 84 3.37 -10.91 -1.07
CA ARG A 84 3.68 -11.47 -2.40
C ARG A 84 3.31 -12.95 -2.46
N ASP A 85 3.72 -13.75 -1.48
CA ASP A 85 3.41 -15.18 -1.45
C ASP A 85 1.89 -15.43 -1.40
N ALA A 86 1.16 -14.67 -0.58
CA ALA A 86 -0.29 -14.75 -0.49
C ALA A 86 -0.99 -14.33 -1.79
N LEU A 87 -0.48 -13.29 -2.47
CA LEU A 87 -0.99 -12.84 -3.77
C LEU A 87 -0.80 -13.94 -4.83
N LEU A 88 0.39 -14.51 -4.94
CA LEU A 88 0.69 -15.60 -5.89
C LEU A 88 -0.14 -16.86 -5.60
N ALA A 89 -0.48 -17.12 -4.34
CA ALA A 89 -1.33 -18.22 -3.93
C ALA A 89 -2.85 -17.94 -4.04
N GLY A 90 -3.25 -16.70 -4.32
CA GLY A 90 -4.66 -16.28 -4.29
C GLY A 90 -5.29 -16.29 -2.89
N ASP A 91 -4.50 -16.22 -1.82
CA ASP A 91 -4.99 -16.24 -0.44
C ASP A 91 -5.46 -14.85 0.01
N ILE A 92 -6.73 -14.57 -0.31
CA ILE A 92 -7.40 -13.31 0.03
C ILE A 92 -7.42 -13.06 1.55
N SER A 93 -7.53 -14.12 2.36
CA SER A 93 -7.60 -13.98 3.82
C SER A 93 -6.26 -13.52 4.38
N ALA A 94 -5.16 -14.16 3.96
CA ALA A 94 -3.82 -13.77 4.33
C ALA A 94 -3.50 -12.34 3.85
N MET A 95 -3.86 -11.98 2.62
CA MET A 95 -3.67 -10.62 2.10
C MET A 95 -4.39 -9.56 2.95
N ASN A 96 -5.67 -9.78 3.30
CA ASN A 96 -6.42 -8.86 4.16
C ASN A 96 -5.75 -8.69 5.54
N MET A 97 -5.30 -9.79 6.15
CA MET A 97 -4.61 -9.77 7.44
C MET A 97 -3.29 -8.98 7.35
N LEU A 98 -2.49 -9.22 6.31
CA LEU A 98 -1.19 -8.58 6.11
C LEU A 98 -1.31 -7.09 5.80
N ILE A 99 -2.31 -6.67 5.02
CA ILE A 99 -2.64 -5.24 4.82
C ILE A 99 -2.94 -4.59 6.16
N ASN A 100 -3.78 -5.23 6.98
CA ASN A 100 -4.16 -4.66 8.26
C ASN A 100 -2.97 -4.59 9.25
N ARG A 101 -2.15 -5.65 9.28
CA ARG A 101 -0.93 -5.73 10.08
C ARG A 101 0.07 -4.65 9.68
N ASN A 102 0.25 -4.40 8.38
CA ASN A 102 1.14 -3.36 7.89
C ASN A 102 0.80 -1.99 8.48
N PHE A 103 -0.48 -1.62 8.46
CA PHE A 103 -0.91 -0.35 9.06
C PHE A 103 -0.74 -0.35 10.59
N ASN A 104 -1.09 -1.43 11.28
CA ASN A 104 -0.95 -1.50 12.74
C ASN A 104 0.52 -1.33 13.16
N LEU A 105 1.45 -1.95 12.42
CA LEU A 105 2.88 -1.78 12.63
C LEU A 105 3.31 -0.33 12.40
N ARG A 106 2.83 0.31 11.34
CA ARG A 106 3.09 1.73 11.08
C ARG A 106 2.55 2.61 12.22
N ALA A 107 1.32 2.38 12.66
CA ALA A 107 0.71 3.12 13.76
C ALA A 107 1.47 2.95 15.10
N SER A 108 2.25 1.88 15.26
CA SER A 108 3.07 1.66 16.46
C SER A 108 4.31 2.57 16.54
N ILE A 109 4.80 3.07 15.40
CA ILE A 109 6.01 3.90 15.32
C ILE A 109 5.73 5.34 14.86
N TYR A 110 4.57 5.61 14.25
CA TYR A 110 4.13 6.94 13.83
C TYR A 110 3.10 7.54 14.79
N LYS A 111 3.10 8.87 14.92
CA LYS A 111 1.94 9.61 15.45
C LYS A 111 1.01 9.93 14.28
N LEU A 112 -0.21 9.41 14.34
CA LEU A 112 -1.24 9.59 13.30
C LEU A 112 -2.30 10.57 13.79
N SER A 113 -2.84 11.39 12.89
CA SER A 113 -4.00 12.22 13.23
C SER A 113 -5.26 11.37 13.43
N LYS A 114 -6.25 12.00 14.09
CA LYS A 114 -7.60 11.45 14.18
C LYS A 114 -8.18 11.16 12.79
N ARG A 115 -7.91 12.01 11.81
CA ARG A 115 -8.47 11.93 10.46
C ARG A 115 -7.97 10.70 9.71
N ASN A 116 -6.68 10.44 9.80
CA ASN A 116 -6.07 9.22 9.28
C ASN A 116 -6.61 7.94 9.96
N TRP A 117 -6.85 7.99 11.27
CA TRP A 117 -7.55 6.90 11.98
C TRP A 117 -8.99 6.72 11.52
N ASP A 118 -9.74 7.81 11.30
CA ASP A 118 -11.13 7.76 10.85
C ASP A 118 -11.23 7.06 9.48
N LEU A 119 -10.33 7.35 8.53
CA LEU A 119 -10.26 6.67 7.22
C LEU A 119 -10.09 5.16 7.35
N ILE A 120 -9.08 4.74 8.13
CA ILE A 120 -8.76 3.31 8.31
C ILE A 120 -9.91 2.58 8.99
N ASN A 121 -10.45 3.15 10.06
CA ASN A 121 -11.51 2.54 10.84
C ASN A 121 -12.83 2.47 10.06
N CYS A 122 -13.14 3.48 9.26
CA CYS A 122 -14.32 3.48 8.39
C CYS A 122 -14.34 2.25 7.48
N ALA A 123 -13.23 1.97 6.77
CA ALA A 123 -13.13 0.80 5.92
C ALA A 123 -13.20 -0.52 6.69
N ARG A 124 -12.41 -0.64 7.77
CA ARG A 124 -12.31 -1.88 8.56
C ARG A 124 -13.61 -2.26 9.26
N ASN A 125 -14.40 -1.28 9.70
CA ASN A 125 -15.71 -1.52 10.30
C ASN A 125 -16.72 -2.12 9.31
N LEU A 126 -16.49 -1.97 8.00
CA LEU A 126 -17.33 -2.55 6.96
C LEU A 126 -16.84 -3.93 6.48
N GLY A 127 -15.71 -4.40 7.01
CA GLY A 127 -15.08 -5.69 6.68
C GLY A 127 -13.93 -5.61 5.69
N ALA A 128 -13.67 -4.44 5.09
CA ALA A 128 -12.53 -4.27 4.18
C ALA A 128 -11.20 -4.21 4.94
N SER A 129 -10.10 -4.70 4.36
CA SER A 129 -8.77 -4.36 4.88
C SER A 129 -8.40 -2.92 4.53
N SER A 130 -7.45 -2.33 5.25
CA SER A 130 -7.02 -0.96 4.96
C SER A 130 -5.63 -0.65 5.52
N LYS A 131 -4.79 -0.03 4.67
CA LYS A 131 -3.49 0.58 5.02
C LYS A 131 -3.27 1.88 4.24
N PHE A 132 -2.28 2.68 4.60
CA PHE A 132 -1.93 3.84 3.78
C PHE A 132 -1.28 3.46 2.44
N CYS A 133 -1.53 4.28 1.42
CA CYS A 133 -0.82 4.24 0.14
C CYS A 133 0.62 4.79 0.26
N GLY A 134 0.87 5.65 1.26
CA GLY A 134 2.15 6.35 1.42
C GLY A 134 2.27 7.08 2.75
N SER A 135 2.60 8.37 2.71
CA SER A 135 2.86 9.18 3.91
C SER A 135 1.62 9.40 4.80
N GLY A 136 0.42 9.40 4.22
CA GLY A 136 -0.88 9.63 4.89
C GLY A 136 -1.91 10.18 3.89
N GLY A 137 -3.16 10.40 4.33
CA GLY A 137 -4.21 11.06 3.55
C GLY A 137 -4.89 10.21 2.46
N ALA A 138 -4.30 9.07 2.10
CA ALA A 138 -4.88 8.06 1.22
C ALA A 138 -4.63 6.64 1.75
N ILE A 139 -5.64 5.79 1.61
CA ILE A 139 -5.65 4.40 2.02
C ILE A 139 -5.98 3.48 0.84
N VAL A 140 -5.49 2.25 0.91
CA VAL A 140 -5.76 1.16 -0.02
C VAL A 140 -6.15 -0.08 0.78
N GLY A 141 -7.02 -0.90 0.20
CA GLY A 141 -7.50 -2.10 0.85
C GLY A 141 -8.25 -3.04 -0.09
N ILE A 142 -8.49 -4.25 0.40
CA ILE A 142 -9.28 -5.27 -0.29
C ILE A 142 -10.70 -5.26 0.25
N TYR A 143 -11.68 -5.38 -0.64
CA TYR A 143 -13.10 -5.50 -0.31
C TYR A 143 -13.69 -6.78 -0.90
N GLU A 144 -14.80 -7.27 -0.34
CA GLU A 144 -15.40 -8.55 -0.72
C GLU A 144 -16.18 -8.45 -2.04
N ASP A 145 -17.17 -7.57 -2.08
CA ASP A 145 -18.14 -7.48 -3.17
C ASP A 145 -18.65 -6.06 -3.44
N GLU A 146 -19.48 -5.92 -4.47
CA GLU A 146 -20.08 -4.63 -4.85
C GLU A 146 -20.96 -4.01 -3.75
N ASN A 147 -21.60 -4.83 -2.92
CA ASN A 147 -22.39 -4.32 -1.79
C ASN A 147 -21.49 -3.67 -0.75
N MET A 148 -20.33 -4.29 -0.46
CA MET A 148 -19.32 -3.69 0.41
C MET A 148 -18.76 -2.42 -0.21
N TYR A 149 -18.48 -2.40 -1.52
CA TYR A 149 -18.01 -1.19 -2.20
C TYR A 149 -18.99 -0.02 -2.10
N GLN A 150 -20.29 -0.27 -2.35
CA GLN A 150 -21.32 0.77 -2.22
C GLN A 150 -21.41 1.30 -0.78
N ARG A 151 -21.28 0.42 0.23
CA ARG A 151 -21.21 0.85 1.63
C ARG A 151 -19.96 1.67 1.93
N LEU A 152 -18.80 1.29 1.36
CA LEU A 152 -17.56 2.07 1.47
C LEU A 152 -17.76 3.48 0.89
N GLU A 153 -18.37 3.63 -0.29
CA GLU A 153 -18.65 4.94 -0.88
C GLU A 153 -19.54 5.82 0.01
N ILE A 154 -20.59 5.23 0.57
CA ILE A 154 -21.52 5.95 1.47
C ILE A 154 -20.82 6.40 2.75
N GLU A 155 -20.15 5.48 3.45
CA GLU A 155 -19.55 5.79 4.75
C GLU A 155 -18.31 6.69 4.64
N MET A 156 -17.51 6.51 3.59
CA MET A 156 -16.38 7.40 3.33
C MET A 156 -16.86 8.82 3.03
N LYS A 157 -17.96 8.97 2.29
CA LYS A 157 -18.55 10.29 2.03
C LYS A 157 -19.05 10.96 3.32
N ASN A 158 -19.59 10.20 4.28
CA ASN A 158 -20.01 10.74 5.59
C ASN A 158 -18.84 11.36 6.36
N ILE A 159 -17.63 10.86 6.11
CA ILE A 159 -16.40 11.45 6.64
C ILE A 159 -15.68 12.30 5.59
N GLN A 160 -16.33 12.90 4.58
CA GLN A 160 -15.66 13.79 3.60
C GLN A 160 -14.44 13.14 2.91
N ALA A 161 -14.53 11.86 2.61
CA ALA A 161 -13.54 11.11 1.84
C ALA A 161 -14.18 10.54 0.57
N ARG A 162 -13.36 10.29 -0.44
CA ARG A 162 -13.78 9.65 -1.69
C ARG A 162 -13.18 8.27 -1.80
N VAL A 163 -13.90 7.40 -2.50
CA VAL A 163 -13.46 6.04 -2.85
C VAL A 163 -13.41 5.94 -4.37
N ILE A 164 -12.40 5.24 -4.88
CA ILE A 164 -12.26 4.92 -6.30
C ILE A 164 -11.95 3.43 -6.46
N LYS A 165 -12.40 2.87 -7.59
CA LYS A 165 -11.89 1.62 -8.13
C LYS A 165 -10.73 1.91 -9.07
N PRO A 166 -9.49 1.70 -8.64
CA PRO A 166 -8.34 1.80 -9.53
C PRO A 166 -8.45 0.79 -10.69
N ILE A 167 -8.04 1.23 -11.87
CA ILE A 167 -7.86 0.39 -13.05
C ILE A 167 -6.35 0.32 -13.27
N ILE A 168 -5.80 -0.89 -13.30
CA ILE A 168 -4.39 -1.13 -13.65
C ILE A 168 -4.41 -1.62 -15.09
N PHE A 169 -3.72 -0.89 -15.97
CA PHE A 169 -3.61 -1.24 -17.36
C PHE A 169 -2.44 -2.22 -17.53
N GLU A 170 -2.66 -3.29 -18.28
CA GLU A 170 -1.58 -3.95 -19.00
C GLU A 170 -1.31 -3.10 -20.25
N GLU A 171 -0.09 -2.59 -20.41
CA GLU A 171 0.37 -2.30 -21.77
C GLU A 171 0.60 -3.66 -22.44
N HIS A 172 -0.35 -4.12 -23.24
CA HIS A 172 0.00 -5.09 -24.27
C HIS A 172 1.00 -4.36 -25.19
N PRO A 173 2.25 -4.83 -25.34
CA PRO A 173 3.07 -4.32 -26.43
C PRO A 173 2.27 -4.60 -27.70
N ASP A 174 1.95 -3.55 -28.45
CA ASP A 174 1.25 -3.68 -29.71
C ASP A 174 1.85 -4.84 -30.49
N GLU A 175 1.03 -5.80 -30.92
CA GLU A 175 1.35 -6.70 -32.03
C GLU A 175 1.44 -5.88 -33.33
N GLU A 176 2.23 -4.80 -33.34
CA GLU A 176 2.65 -4.05 -34.52
C GLU A 176 4.16 -4.21 -34.67
N GLY A 177 4.55 -5.44 -34.96
CA GLY A 177 5.84 -5.80 -35.53
C GLY A 177 5.66 -6.57 -36.83
N GLY A 178 4.79 -6.05 -37.69
CA GLY A 178 4.65 -6.51 -39.07
C GLY A 178 5.99 -6.54 -39.79
N GLN A 179 6.14 -7.55 -40.65
CA GLN A 179 7.21 -7.72 -41.62
C GLN A 179 7.81 -6.40 -42.14
N LEU A 180 9.12 -6.25 -41.98
CA LEU A 180 10.03 -5.69 -42.99
C LEU A 180 11.35 -6.47 -42.98
#